data_AF-A0A7D3W178-F1
#
_entry.id   AF-A0A7D3W178-F1
#
_cell.length_a   1.000
_cell.length_b   1.000
_cell.length_c   1.000
_cell.angle_alpha   90.00
_cell.angle_beta   90.00
_cell.angle_gamma   90.00
#
_symmetry.space_group_name_H-M   'P 1'
#
loop_
_entity.id
_entity.type
_entity.pdbx_description
1 polymer ?
#
loop_
_entity_poly.entity_id
_entity_poly.type
_entity_poly.pdbx_seq_one_letter_code
_entity_poly.pdbx_strand_id
1 'polypeptide(L)'
;MDGSSDGGTGPRGGAGAAREPRDRTDEHVARWTRILPDLDPDIEGAVTRMIRFVEHIRRVKDRSLLEYDLHRHEYDTLQALGGRHGSAAPSELAADLGMPPNSVTGRLDALERRGFVRRTPSATDRRRVRVELTDDGRAAWLGAMGGVGHEEYRLLGGLTADERRTLSDLLRRVMSRAEQEAR
;
A
#
# COMPACT_ATOMS: atom_id res chain seq x y z
N MET A 1 -12.71 -4.53 62.14
CA MET A 1 -13.17 -3.29 61.47
C MET A 1 -11.92 -2.44 61.22
N ASP A 2 -10.97 -2.90 60.41
CA ASP A 2 -11.02 -3.12 58.94
C ASP A 2 -11.30 -1.80 58.21
N GLY A 3 -10.54 -1.33 57.22
CA GLY A 3 -9.34 -1.82 56.52
C GLY A 3 -8.54 -0.59 56.05
N SER A 4 -7.21 -0.65 55.91
CA SER A 4 -6.45 -1.31 54.85
C SER A 4 -6.86 -0.90 53.42
N SER A 5 -5.91 -0.17 52.79
CA SER A 5 -5.36 -0.42 51.45
C SER A 5 -6.27 -0.35 50.23
N ASP A 6 -6.05 0.65 49.36
CA ASP A 6 -5.53 0.45 48.00
C ASP A 6 -5.23 1.83 47.39
N GLY A 7 -4.04 2.11 46.85
CA GLY A 7 -3.44 1.29 45.79
C GLY A 7 -3.77 1.85 44.39
N GLY A 8 -4.06 3.15 44.27
CA GLY A 8 -4.26 3.84 42.99
C GLY A 8 -2.98 3.94 42.18
N THR A 9 -2.69 2.88 41.44
CA THR A 9 -1.61 2.72 40.48
C THR A 9 -1.77 3.73 39.34
N GLY A 10 -1.28 4.95 39.51
CA GLY A 10 -1.08 5.88 38.39
C GLY A 10 -0.08 5.27 37.41
N PRO A 11 -0.29 5.36 36.08
CA PRO A 11 0.61 4.77 35.12
C PRO A 11 1.97 5.44 35.25
N ARG A 12 2.93 4.66 35.76
CA ARG A 12 4.37 4.98 35.72
C ARG A 12 4.87 4.64 34.33
N GLY A 13 5.53 5.61 33.69
CA GLY A 13 6.58 5.36 32.71
C GLY A 13 6.16 5.46 31.25
N GLY A 14 6.37 6.65 30.68
CA GLY A 14 6.91 6.79 29.34
C GLY A 14 8.19 7.59 29.47
N ALA A 15 9.34 6.90 29.53
CA ALA A 15 10.65 7.53 29.47
C ALA A 15 10.69 8.47 28.25
N GLY A 16 11.24 9.67 28.44
CA GLY A 16 11.28 10.71 27.41
C GLY A 16 11.85 10.16 26.11
N ALA A 17 10.95 9.92 25.14
CA ALA A 17 11.34 9.78 23.76
C ALA A 17 12.03 11.09 23.40
N ALA A 18 13.31 11.01 23.01
CA ALA A 18 13.99 12.13 22.39
C ALA A 18 13.05 12.67 21.31
N ARG A 19 12.65 13.94 21.44
CA ARG A 19 11.62 14.54 20.59
C ARG A 19 12.03 14.32 19.14
N GLU A 20 11.26 13.49 18.42
CA GLU A 20 11.62 13.12 17.06
C GLU A 20 11.82 14.38 16.21
N PRO A 21 12.79 14.36 15.27
CA PRO A 21 13.01 15.50 14.41
C PRO A 21 11.72 15.85 13.66
N ARG A 22 11.34 17.13 13.74
CA ARG A 22 10.15 17.66 13.08
C ARG A 22 10.23 17.41 11.57
N ASP A 23 9.09 17.10 10.97
CA ASP A 23 8.97 16.91 9.53
C ASP A 23 8.36 18.13 8.84
N ARG A 24 8.29 18.08 7.51
CA ARG A 24 7.67 19.14 6.70
C ARG A 24 6.15 19.25 6.89
N THR A 25 5.50 18.30 7.57
CA THR A 25 4.07 18.35 7.89
C THR A 25 3.86 19.23 9.12
N ASP A 26 4.79 19.23 10.06
CA ASP A 26 4.72 20.12 11.22
C ASP A 26 4.65 21.61 10.83
N GLU A 27 5.42 22.01 9.81
CA GLU A 27 5.37 23.37 9.25
C GLU A 27 4.05 23.63 8.49
N HIS A 28 3.52 22.61 7.81
CA HIS A 28 2.27 22.68 7.09
C HIS A 28 1.08 22.91 8.03
N VAL A 29 0.97 22.10 9.08
CA VAL A 29 -0.05 22.21 10.13
C VAL A 29 0.05 23.57 10.81
N ALA A 30 1.26 23.96 11.24
CA ALA A 30 1.48 25.25 11.89
C ALA A 30 1.08 26.44 11.02
N ARG A 31 1.21 26.32 9.68
CA ARG A 31 0.73 27.36 8.75
C ARG A 31 -0.79 27.39 8.67
N TRP A 32 -1.44 26.24 8.53
CA TRP A 32 -2.89 26.19 8.36
C TRP A 32 -3.68 26.50 9.62
N THR A 33 -3.21 26.09 10.79
CA THR A 33 -3.86 26.44 12.08
C THR A 33 -3.89 27.96 12.31
N ARG A 34 -2.96 28.74 11.74
CA ARG A 34 -3.02 30.21 11.81
C ARG A 34 -4.11 30.81 10.91
N ILE A 35 -4.52 30.11 9.87
CA ILE A 35 -5.48 30.57 8.86
C ILE A 35 -6.89 30.06 9.20
N LEU A 36 -6.98 28.82 9.71
CA LEU A 36 -8.21 28.11 10.05
C LEU A 36 -8.19 27.76 11.54
N PRO A 37 -8.77 28.62 12.41
CA PRO A 37 -8.73 28.41 13.86
C PRO A 37 -9.41 27.11 14.34
N ASP A 38 -10.41 26.62 13.62
CA ASP A 38 -11.16 25.40 13.95
C ASP A 38 -10.52 24.11 13.38
N LEU A 39 -9.38 24.22 12.70
CA LEU A 39 -8.67 23.07 12.15
C LEU A 39 -8.05 22.24 13.27
N ASP A 40 -8.48 20.98 13.39
CA ASP A 40 -7.83 20.01 14.27
C ASP A 40 -6.41 19.69 13.72
N PRO A 41 -5.34 20.06 14.46
CA PRO A 41 -3.97 19.90 13.99
C PRO A 41 -3.52 18.44 13.91
N ASP A 42 -4.10 17.55 14.72
CA ASP A 42 -3.75 16.14 14.75
C ASP A 42 -4.39 15.40 13.56
N ILE A 43 -5.65 15.73 13.23
CA ILE A 43 -6.32 15.23 12.02
C ILE A 43 -5.56 15.69 10.78
N GLU A 44 -5.29 17.00 10.66
CA GLU A 44 -4.57 17.55 9.51
C GLU A 44 -3.17 16.94 9.38
N GLY A 45 -2.46 16.82 10.50
CA GLY A 45 -1.13 16.24 10.54
C GLY A 45 -1.13 14.78 10.09
N ALA A 46 -2.08 13.97 10.56
CA ALA A 46 -2.21 12.57 10.19
C ALA A 46 -2.52 12.41 8.69
N VAL A 47 -3.53 13.12 8.18
CA VAL A 47 -3.93 13.05 6.77
C VAL A 47 -2.80 13.49 5.84
N THR A 48 -2.17 14.64 6.13
CA THR A 48 -1.07 15.15 5.31
C THR A 48 0.14 14.21 5.33
N ARG A 49 0.48 13.59 6.47
CA ARG A 49 1.56 12.58 6.54
C ARG A 49 1.23 11.35 5.72
N MET A 50 0.00 10.83 5.79
CA MET A 50 -0.43 9.68 4.99
C MET A 50 -0.32 9.97 3.49
N ILE A 51 -0.79 11.14 3.02
CA ILE A 51 -0.68 11.54 1.62
C ILE A 51 0.78 11.59 1.18
N ARG A 52 1.63 12.29 1.94
CA ARG A 52 3.06 12.43 1.61
C ARG A 52 3.80 11.11 1.64
N PHE A 53 3.47 10.22 2.57
CA PHE A 53 4.02 8.87 2.64
C PHE A 53 3.66 8.07 1.38
N VAL A 54 2.38 8.04 1.00
CA VAL A 54 1.93 7.34 -0.21
C VAL A 54 2.60 7.90 -1.47
N GLU A 55 2.70 9.23 -1.59
CA GLU A 55 3.42 9.86 -2.71
C GLU A 55 4.92 9.55 -2.73
N HIS A 56 5.55 9.47 -1.56
CA HIS A 56 6.96 9.11 -1.45
C HIS A 56 7.19 7.67 -1.91
N ILE A 57 6.41 6.72 -1.37
CA ILE A 57 6.47 5.32 -1.76
C ILE A 57 6.20 5.17 -3.26
N ARG A 58 5.15 5.81 -3.79
CA ARG A 58 4.85 5.79 -5.24
C ARG A 58 6.05 6.26 -6.07
N ARG A 59 6.65 7.41 -5.73
CA ARG A 59 7.81 7.96 -6.44
C ARG A 59 9.02 7.03 -6.44
N VAL A 60 9.26 6.33 -5.34
CA VAL A 60 10.39 5.40 -5.31
C VAL A 60 10.06 4.13 -6.09
N LYS A 61 8.85 3.57 -5.92
CA LYS A 61 8.42 2.41 -6.71
C LYS A 61 8.53 2.69 -8.21
N ASP A 62 8.01 3.82 -8.67
CA ASP A 62 8.05 4.18 -10.09
C ASP A 62 9.50 4.29 -10.60
N ARG A 63 10.43 4.79 -9.79
CA ARG A 63 11.87 4.84 -10.13
C ARG A 63 12.51 3.46 -10.17
N SER A 64 12.21 2.60 -9.18
CA SER A 64 12.72 1.24 -9.15
C SER A 64 12.24 0.45 -10.36
N LEU A 65 11.00 0.65 -10.80
CA LEU A 65 10.47 -0.03 -11.99
C LEU A 65 11.20 0.34 -13.29
N LEU A 66 11.76 1.56 -13.39
CA LEU A 66 12.59 1.96 -14.54
C LEU A 66 13.85 1.10 -14.66
N GLU A 67 14.42 0.64 -13.54
CA GLU A 67 15.60 -0.24 -13.56
C GLU A 67 15.29 -1.62 -14.16
N TYR A 68 14.01 -2.01 -14.18
CA TYR A 68 13.52 -3.29 -14.73
C TYR A 68 12.77 -3.11 -16.05
N ASP A 69 12.86 -1.93 -16.69
CA ASP A 69 12.12 -1.59 -17.91
C ASP A 69 10.61 -1.88 -17.79
N LEU A 70 10.03 -1.72 -16.60
CA LEU A 70 8.60 -1.96 -16.36
C LEU A 70 7.88 -0.63 -16.13
N HIS A 71 6.75 -0.44 -16.79
CA HIS A 71 5.83 0.62 -16.41
C HIS A 71 5.03 0.18 -15.18
N ARG A 72 4.61 1.16 -14.36
CA ARG A 72 3.75 0.91 -13.20
C ARG A 72 2.55 0.02 -13.50
N HIS A 73 1.83 0.30 -14.58
CA HIS A 73 0.62 -0.47 -14.91
C HIS A 73 0.92 -1.90 -15.34
N GLU A 74 2.11 -2.17 -15.90
CA GLU A 74 2.59 -3.51 -16.24
C GLU A 74 2.90 -4.27 -14.96
N TYR A 75 3.68 -3.66 -14.06
CA TYR A 75 4.01 -4.23 -12.75
C TYR A 75 2.75 -4.54 -11.92
N ASP A 76 1.82 -3.59 -11.80
CA ASP A 76 0.58 -3.78 -11.03
C ASP A 76 -0.24 -4.96 -11.59
N THR A 77 -0.27 -5.14 -12.91
CA THR A 77 -0.98 -6.26 -13.57
C THR A 77 -0.26 -7.60 -13.34
N LEU A 78 1.08 -7.63 -13.43
CA LEU A 78 1.88 -8.82 -13.13
C LEU A 78 1.76 -9.21 -11.64
N GLN A 79 1.71 -8.22 -10.74
CA GLN A 79 1.49 -8.44 -9.32
C GLN A 79 0.10 -9.04 -9.04
N ALA A 80 -0.95 -8.52 -9.68
CA ALA A 80 -2.30 -9.07 -9.56
C ALA A 80 -2.37 -10.53 -10.04
N LEU A 81 -1.74 -10.83 -11.20
CA LEU A 81 -1.60 -12.20 -11.67
C LEU A 81 -0.81 -13.08 -10.69
N GLY A 82 0.32 -12.58 -10.17
CA GLY A 82 1.16 -13.29 -9.20
C GLY A 82 0.40 -13.66 -7.92
N GLY A 83 -0.43 -12.74 -7.41
CA GLY A 83 -1.33 -12.98 -6.28
C GLY A 83 -2.40 -14.04 -6.54
N ARG A 84 -2.66 -14.36 -7.81
CA ARG A 84 -3.58 -15.42 -8.27
C ARG A 84 -2.83 -16.65 -8.77
N HIS A 85 -1.68 -16.95 -8.19
CA HIS A 85 -0.82 -18.07 -8.58
C HIS A 85 -0.40 -18.05 -10.06
N GLY A 86 -0.36 -16.86 -10.67
CA GLY A 86 0.07 -16.64 -12.05
C GLY A 86 -1.00 -16.89 -13.10
N SER A 87 -2.28 -17.05 -12.74
CA SER A 87 -3.35 -17.23 -13.73
C SER A 87 -4.68 -16.59 -13.30
N ALA A 88 -5.30 -15.82 -14.18
CA ALA A 88 -6.58 -15.16 -13.90
C ALA A 88 -7.41 -14.95 -15.17
N ALA A 89 -8.74 -14.85 -15.03
CA ALA A 89 -9.59 -14.30 -16.08
C ALA A 89 -9.42 -12.77 -16.16
N PRO A 90 -9.56 -12.14 -17.34
CA PRO A 90 -9.46 -10.69 -17.47
C PRO A 90 -10.40 -9.89 -16.56
N SER A 91 -11.63 -10.37 -16.35
CA SER A 91 -12.61 -9.74 -15.45
C SER A 91 -12.15 -9.73 -13.99
N GLU A 92 -11.41 -10.75 -13.58
CA GLU A 92 -10.87 -10.86 -12.24
C GLU A 92 -9.72 -9.87 -12.03
N LEU A 93 -8.82 -9.75 -13.03
CA LEU A 93 -7.76 -8.76 -13.00
C LEU A 93 -8.30 -7.33 -13.02
N ALA A 94 -9.38 -7.06 -13.77
CA ALA A 94 -10.02 -5.76 -13.76
C ALA A 94 -10.55 -5.39 -12.37
N ALA A 95 -11.16 -6.35 -11.66
CA ALA A 95 -11.62 -6.15 -10.30
C ALA A 95 -10.46 -5.88 -9.33
N ASP A 96 -9.40 -6.70 -9.37
CA ASP A 96 -8.23 -6.55 -8.50
C ASP A 96 -7.49 -5.21 -8.74
N LEU A 97 -7.51 -4.71 -9.97
CA LEU A 97 -6.89 -3.44 -10.36
C LEU A 97 -7.83 -2.22 -10.21
N GLY A 98 -9.08 -2.41 -9.79
CA GLY A 98 -10.08 -1.34 -9.69
C GLY A 98 -10.41 -0.68 -11.03
N MET A 99 -10.33 -1.43 -12.13
CA MET A 99 -10.52 -0.93 -13.49
C MET A 99 -11.86 -1.37 -14.10
N PRO A 100 -12.45 -0.58 -15.01
CA PRO A 100 -13.54 -1.03 -15.84
C PRO A 100 -13.13 -2.29 -16.65
N PRO A 101 -14.01 -3.31 -16.81
CA PRO A 101 -13.66 -4.57 -17.47
C PRO A 101 -13.14 -4.42 -18.90
N ASN A 102 -13.55 -3.38 -19.63
CA ASN A 102 -13.08 -3.10 -20.99
C ASN A 102 -11.65 -2.51 -21.03
N SER A 103 -11.13 -2.03 -19.91
CA SER A 103 -9.86 -1.28 -19.84
C SER A 103 -8.66 -2.18 -19.56
N VAL A 104 -8.88 -3.41 -19.08
CA VAL A 104 -7.79 -4.37 -18.78
C VAL A 104 -7.20 -5.00 -20.05
N THR A 105 -7.98 -5.11 -21.13
CA THR A 105 -7.55 -5.74 -22.39
C THR A 105 -6.31 -5.08 -22.97
N GLY A 106 -6.26 -3.75 -23.03
CA GLY A 106 -5.10 -3.03 -23.55
C GLY A 106 -3.82 -3.22 -22.71
N ARG A 107 -3.95 -3.36 -21.38
CA ARG A 107 -2.81 -3.69 -20.52
C ARG A 107 -2.29 -5.10 -20.80
N LEU A 108 -3.22 -6.04 -20.97
CA LEU A 108 -2.90 -7.43 -21.29
C LEU A 108 -2.25 -7.55 -22.68
N ASP A 109 -2.71 -6.79 -23.67
CA ASP A 109 -2.12 -6.75 -25.01
C ASP A 109 -0.68 -6.21 -24.97
N ALA A 110 -0.40 -5.19 -24.15
CA ALA A 110 0.95 -4.68 -23.98
C ALA A 110 1.88 -5.73 -23.34
N LEU A 111 1.44 -6.39 -22.27
CA LEU A 111 2.21 -7.43 -21.61
C LEU A 111 2.42 -8.67 -22.49
N GLU A 112 1.42 -9.05 -23.29
CA GLU A 112 1.53 -10.18 -24.22
C GLU A 112 2.53 -9.88 -25.34
N ARG A 113 2.52 -8.65 -25.90
CA ARG A 113 3.54 -8.20 -26.86
C ARG A 113 4.96 -8.20 -26.29
N ARG A 114 5.10 -7.97 -24.98
CA ARG A 114 6.38 -8.07 -24.27
C ARG A 114 6.77 -9.50 -23.88
N GLY A 115 5.91 -10.48 -24.12
CA GLY A 115 6.15 -11.87 -23.74
C GLY A 115 6.01 -12.17 -22.26
N PHE A 116 5.47 -11.25 -21.45
CA PHE A 116 5.32 -11.43 -20.00
C PHE A 116 4.06 -12.21 -19.60
N VAL A 117 3.07 -12.22 -20.47
CA VAL A 117 1.85 -13.01 -20.30
C VAL A 117 1.50 -13.73 -21.59
N ARG A 118 0.68 -14.76 -21.48
CA ARG A 118 0.05 -15.44 -22.61
C ARG A 118 -1.43 -15.64 -22.33
N ARG A 119 -2.23 -15.64 -23.39
CA ARG A 119 -3.66 -16.00 -23.31
C ARG A 119 -3.87 -17.47 -23.66
N THR A 120 -4.60 -18.17 -22.80
CA THR A 120 -4.92 -19.59 -22.96
C THR A 120 -6.45 -19.79 -22.88
N PRO A 121 -7.02 -20.75 -23.63
CA PRO A 121 -8.40 -21.17 -23.40
C PRO A 121 -8.54 -21.72 -21.97
N SER A 122 -9.64 -21.41 -21.29
CA SER A 122 -9.91 -21.99 -19.97
C SER A 122 -10.07 -23.50 -20.07
N ALA A 123 -9.46 -24.22 -19.14
CA ALA A 123 -9.58 -25.67 -19.04
C ALA A 123 -11.02 -26.15 -18.78
N THR A 124 -11.85 -25.31 -18.15
CA THR A 124 -13.24 -25.61 -17.78
C THR A 124 -14.28 -25.14 -18.80
N ASP A 125 -13.95 -24.14 -19.61
CA ASP A 125 -14.83 -23.65 -20.69
C ASP A 125 -13.96 -23.01 -21.79
N ARG A 126 -13.82 -23.70 -22.93
CA ARG A 126 -12.98 -23.25 -24.04
C ARG A 126 -13.43 -21.90 -24.65
N ARG A 127 -14.64 -21.43 -24.33
CA ARG A 127 -15.13 -20.10 -24.73
C ARG A 127 -14.57 -18.98 -23.86
N ARG A 128 -13.99 -19.30 -22.70
CA ARG A 128 -13.39 -18.33 -21.77
C ARG A 128 -11.89 -18.28 -21.98
N VAL A 129 -11.33 -17.09 -21.84
CA VAL A 129 -9.88 -16.85 -21.90
C VAL A 129 -9.32 -16.70 -20.49
N ARG A 130 -8.17 -17.32 -20.24
CA ARG A 130 -7.31 -17.05 -19.09
C ARG A 130 -6.06 -16.33 -19.55
N VAL A 131 -5.53 -15.50 -18.67
CA VAL A 131 -4.22 -14.88 -18.80
C VAL A 131 -3.30 -15.60 -17.84
N GLU A 132 -2.11 -15.98 -18.32
CA GLU A 132 -1.10 -16.67 -17.53
C GLU A 132 0.23 -15.91 -17.59
N LEU A 133 0.93 -15.84 -16.45
CA LEU A 133 2.32 -15.39 -16.41
C LEU A 133 3.19 -16.37 -17.20
N THR A 134 4.07 -15.82 -18.04
CA THR A 134 5.21 -16.57 -18.57
C THR A 134 6.34 -16.61 -17.54
N ASP A 135 7.36 -17.43 -17.80
CA ASP A 135 8.56 -17.44 -16.97
C ASP A 135 9.28 -16.09 -17.00
N ASP A 136 9.35 -15.44 -18.17
CA ASP A 136 9.93 -14.10 -18.32
C ASP A 136 9.13 -13.05 -17.55
N GLY A 137 7.79 -13.09 -17.63
CA GLY A 137 6.94 -12.17 -16.86
C GLY A 137 7.06 -12.38 -15.36
N ARG A 138 7.21 -13.63 -14.91
CA ARG A 138 7.46 -13.96 -13.51
C ARG A 138 8.82 -13.44 -13.05
N ALA A 139 9.87 -13.64 -13.84
CA ALA A 139 11.21 -13.16 -13.54
C ALA A 139 11.26 -11.63 -13.45
N ALA A 140 10.66 -10.93 -14.43
CA ALA A 140 10.56 -9.48 -14.44
C ALA A 140 9.82 -8.95 -13.21
N TRP A 141 8.69 -9.57 -12.86
CA TRP A 141 7.92 -9.21 -11.68
C TRP A 141 8.69 -9.42 -10.36
N LEU A 142 9.32 -10.57 -10.17
CA LEU A 142 10.08 -10.87 -8.96
C LEU A 142 11.31 -9.97 -8.81
N GLY A 143 12.02 -9.67 -9.91
CA GLY A 143 13.11 -8.71 -9.92
C GLY A 143 12.64 -7.33 -9.46
N ALA A 144 11.56 -6.83 -10.06
CA ALA A 144 10.97 -5.56 -9.70
C ALA A 144 10.48 -5.50 -8.25
N MET A 145 9.87 -6.59 -7.74
CA MET A 145 9.35 -6.65 -6.38
C MET A 145 10.42 -6.39 -5.31
N GLY A 146 11.63 -6.94 -5.51
CA GLY A 146 12.75 -6.73 -4.60
C GLY A 146 13.13 -5.25 -4.45
N GLY A 147 13.20 -4.52 -5.57
CA GLY A 147 13.46 -3.08 -5.57
C GLY A 147 12.29 -2.26 -5.03
N VAL A 148 11.06 -2.64 -5.38
CA VAL A 148 9.81 -1.98 -4.97
C VAL A 148 9.55 -2.06 -3.47
N GLY A 149 9.89 -3.18 -2.82
CA GLY A 149 9.67 -3.38 -1.38
C GLY A 149 10.74 -2.74 -0.48
N HIS A 150 11.92 -2.44 -1.02
CA HIS A 150 13.08 -2.00 -0.22
C HIS A 150 12.79 -0.73 0.59
N GLU A 151 12.11 0.25 0.01
CA GLU A 151 11.83 1.52 0.70
C GLU A 151 10.79 1.42 1.80
N GLU A 152 9.78 0.56 1.62
CA GLU A 152 8.79 0.30 2.68
C GLU A 152 9.49 -0.30 3.90
N TYR A 153 10.40 -1.25 3.68
CA TYR A 153 11.25 -1.81 4.73
C TYR A 153 12.23 -0.79 5.30
N ARG A 154 12.85 0.06 4.49
CA ARG A 154 13.80 1.07 4.98
C ARG A 154 13.11 2.10 5.87
N LEU A 155 11.93 2.58 5.48
CA LEU A 155 11.18 3.58 6.24
C LEU A 155 10.52 2.99 7.49
N LEU A 156 9.81 1.87 7.35
CA LEU A 156 9.12 1.24 8.49
C LEU A 156 10.07 0.41 9.36
N GLY A 157 11.27 0.12 8.88
CA GLY A 157 12.35 -0.53 9.63
C GLY A 157 12.97 0.38 10.70
N GLY A 158 12.80 1.70 10.57
CA GLY A 158 13.16 2.65 11.64
C GLY A 158 12.26 2.57 12.87
N LEU A 159 11.09 1.92 12.74
CA LEU A 159 10.17 1.68 13.85
C LEU A 159 10.51 0.35 14.54
N THR A 160 10.17 0.25 15.82
CA THR A 160 10.14 -1.01 16.57
C THR A 160 9.01 -1.91 16.07
N ALA A 161 9.03 -3.19 16.48
CA ALA A 161 7.97 -4.13 16.13
C ALA A 161 6.60 -3.73 16.72
N ASP A 162 6.57 -3.13 17.91
CA ASP A 162 5.35 -2.64 18.53
C ASP A 162 4.79 -1.42 17.79
N GLU A 163 5.64 -0.45 17.45
CA GLU A 163 5.21 0.74 16.70
C GLU A 163 4.65 0.38 15.32
N ARG A 164 5.25 -0.58 14.62
CA ARG A 164 4.69 -1.09 13.35
C ARG A 164 3.31 -1.72 13.53
N ARG A 165 3.11 -2.51 14.60
CA ARG A 165 1.79 -3.08 14.93
C ARG A 165 0.78 -2.00 15.23
N THR A 166 1.14 -1.04 16.08
CA THR A 166 0.29 0.10 16.42
C THR A 166 -0.10 0.91 15.19
N LEU A 167 0.85 1.25 14.31
CA LEU A 167 0.56 1.96 13.06
C LEU A 167 -0.42 1.18 12.18
N SER A 168 -0.18 -0.13 12.00
CA SER A 168 -1.06 -1.00 11.21
C SER A 168 -2.47 -1.05 11.78
N ASP A 169 -2.61 -1.15 13.11
CA ASP A 169 -3.90 -1.20 13.79
C ASP A 169 -4.69 0.12 13.69
N LEU A 170 -4.01 1.27 13.82
CA LEU A 170 -4.63 2.58 13.67
C LEU A 170 -5.14 2.80 12.25
N LEU A 171 -4.33 2.48 11.23
CA LEU A 171 -4.74 2.58 9.83
C LEU A 171 -5.90 1.65 9.51
N ARG A 172 -5.87 0.41 10.02
CA ARG A 172 -6.98 -0.54 9.88
C ARG A 172 -8.29 0.04 10.44
N ARG A 173 -8.25 0.64 11.64
CA ARG A 173 -9.44 1.24 12.26
C ARG A 173 -10.03 2.38 11.42
N VAL A 174 -9.17 3.19 10.79
CA VAL A 174 -9.61 4.28 9.89
C VAL A 174 -10.24 3.69 8.62
N MET A 175 -9.57 2.74 7.95
CA MET A 175 -10.05 2.17 6.69
C MET A 175 -11.34 1.36 6.86
N SER A 176 -11.50 0.63 7.96
CA SER A 176 -12.74 -0.11 8.23
C SER A 176 -13.97 0.81 8.32
N ARG A 177 -13.81 2.08 8.71
CA ARG A 177 -14.92 3.06 8.70
C ARG A 177 -15.26 3.49 7.28
N ALA A 178 -14.26 3.82 6.47
CA ALA A 178 -14.46 4.21 5.08
C ALA A 178 -15.13 3.10 4.24
N GLU A 179 -14.78 1.84 4.48
CA GLU A 179 -15.38 0.70 3.78
C GLU A 179 -16.81 0.38 4.25
N GLN A 180 -17.18 0.75 5.48
CA GLN A 180 -18.55 0.59 5.98
C GLN A 180 -19.51 1.61 5.36
N GLU A 181 -19.03 2.83 5.09
CA GLU A 181 -19.83 3.89 4.44
C GLU A 181 -20.07 3.63 2.95
N ALA A 182 -19.23 2.80 2.31
CA ALA A 182 -19.34 2.44 0.90
C ALA A 182 -20.28 1.24 0.62
N ARG A 183 -20.87 0.64 1.65
CA ARG A 183 -21.82 -0.48 1.56
C ARG A 183 -23.25 -0.02 1.76
#